data_AF-A0A0C9YB39-F1
#
_entry.id   AF-A0A0C9YB39-F1
#
_cell.length_a   1.000
_cell.length_b   1.000
_cell.length_c   1.000
_cell.angle_alpha   90.00
_cell.angle_beta   90.00
_cell.angle_gamma   90.00
#
_symmetry.space_group_name_H-M   'P 1'
#
loop_
_entity.id
_entity.type
_entity.pdbx_description
1 polymer ?
#
loop_
_entity_poly.entity_id
_entity_poly.type
_entity_poly.pdbx_seq_one_letter_code
_entity_poly.pdbx_strand_id
1 'polypeptide(L)'
;MVDRLREVLHSIRNINIEETHEKSSTLSAFLIRSAEDTWSRKARRQPATSSAFRDQSPMCLVCSVGIRYSSENSELSLESQWIVGRDRKMFESFVSHIGRKVAATTQSQD
;
A
#
# COMPACT_ATOMS: atom_id res chain seq x y z
N MET A 1 -12.82 -5.99 4.99
CA MET A 1 -11.94 -5.36 3.99
C MET A 1 -10.78 -4.61 4.66
N VAL A 2 -11.02 -3.84 5.73
CA VAL A 2 -9.99 -3.12 6.51
C VAL A 2 -8.90 -4.06 7.04
N ASP A 3 -9.26 -5.15 7.74
CA ASP A 3 -8.25 -6.07 8.29
C ASP A 3 -7.42 -6.75 7.20
N ARG A 4 -8.05 -7.09 6.08
CA ARG A 4 -7.34 -7.63 4.90
C ARG A 4 -6.37 -6.62 4.30
N LEU A 5 -6.75 -5.34 4.21
CA LEU A 5 -5.82 -4.30 3.78
C LEU A 5 -4.63 -4.23 4.74
N ARG A 6 -4.88 -4.24 6.05
CA ARG A 6 -3.83 -4.24 7.09
C ARG A 6 -2.88 -5.44 6.93
N GLU A 7 -3.41 -6.66 6.82
CA GLU A 7 -2.63 -7.89 6.57
C GLU A 7 -1.79 -7.80 5.29
N VAL A 8 -2.39 -7.32 4.19
CA VAL A 8 -1.70 -7.16 2.91
C VAL A 8 -0.55 -6.17 3.03
N LEU A 9 -0.77 -5.03 3.68
CA LEU A 9 0.28 -4.03 3.90
C LEU A 9 1.42 -4.61 4.75
N HIS A 10 1.12 -5.28 5.87
CA HIS A 10 2.16 -5.93 6.69
C HIS A 10 2.91 -7.07 5.97
N SER A 11 2.33 -7.65 4.91
CA SER A 11 3.01 -8.66 4.09
C SER A 11 4.09 -8.08 3.15
N ILE A 12 4.13 -6.75 2.97
CA ILE A 12 5.09 -6.08 2.11
C ILE A 12 6.33 -5.74 2.93
N ARG A 13 7.50 -6.16 2.44
CA ARG A 13 8.77 -5.96 3.14
C ARG A 13 9.22 -4.51 3.06
N ASN A 14 9.84 -4.03 4.13
CA ASN A 14 10.55 -2.75 4.21
C ASN A 14 9.69 -1.52 3.87
N ILE A 15 8.39 -1.58 4.18
CA ILE A 15 7.52 -0.40 4.22
C ILE A 15 7.23 -0.02 5.67
N ASN A 16 7.18 1.28 5.93
CA ASN A 16 6.65 1.82 7.18
C ASN A 16 5.16 2.12 6.99
N ILE A 17 4.35 1.73 7.99
CA ILE A 17 2.89 1.86 7.97
C ILE A 17 2.50 2.65 9.22
N GLU A 18 1.84 3.78 9.02
CA GLU A 18 1.30 4.61 10.09
C GLU A 18 -0.21 4.72 9.88
N GLU A 19 -1.01 4.28 10.86
CA GLU A 19 -2.46 4.42 10.80
C GLU A 19 -2.85 5.88 11.05
N THR A 20 -3.67 6.42 10.16
CA THR A 20 -4.10 7.81 10.19
C THR A 20 -5.60 7.87 10.36
N HIS A 21 -6.06 8.74 11.26
CA HIS A 21 -7.48 9.01 11.44
C HIS A 21 -7.92 10.11 10.46
N GLU A 22 -8.41 9.71 9.28
CA GLU A 22 -9.09 10.61 8.35
C GLU A 22 -10.60 10.72 8.64
N LYS A 23 -11.22 11.84 8.24
CA LYS A 23 -12.59 12.19 8.63
C LYS A 23 -13.69 11.38 7.92
N SER A 24 -14.79 11.20 8.65
CA SER A 24 -16.20 10.88 8.33
C SER A 24 -16.58 9.69 7.43
N SER A 25 -15.87 9.39 6.33
CA SER A 25 -16.28 8.31 5.39
C SER A 25 -15.18 7.29 5.08
N THR A 26 -13.95 7.60 5.50
CA THR A 26 -12.83 6.65 5.46
C THR A 26 -12.86 5.79 6.72
N LEU A 27 -13.07 4.49 6.55
CA LEU A 27 -13.13 3.53 7.66
C LEU A 27 -11.74 3.29 8.28
N SER A 28 -10.70 3.40 7.46
CA SER A 28 -9.30 3.28 7.84
C SER A 28 -8.43 3.92 6.79
N ALA A 29 -7.39 4.65 7.18
CA ALA A 29 -6.36 5.16 6.28
C ALA A 29 -4.98 4.84 6.85
N PHE A 30 -4.05 4.49 5.95
CA PHE A 30 -2.67 4.16 6.28
C PHE A 30 -1.74 5.03 5.45
N LEU A 31 -0.86 5.75 6.13
CA LEU A 31 0.25 6.43 5.52
C LEU A 31 1.39 5.43 5.33
N ILE A 32 1.74 5.20 4.08
CA ILE A 32 2.78 4.27 3.66
C ILE A 32 4.03 5.05 3.27
N ARG A 33 5.18 4.66 3.80
CA ARG A 33 6.49 5.19 3.42
C ARG A 33 7.42 4.04 3.04
N SER A 34 8.11 4.17 1.92
CA SER A 34 9.13 3.21 1.51
C SER A 34 10.35 3.91 0.94
N ALA A 35 11.53 3.43 1.33
CA ALA A 35 12.80 3.82 0.73
C ALA A 35 13.13 2.98 -0.53
N GLU A 36 12.49 1.83 -0.71
CA GLU A 36 12.75 0.91 -1.81
C GLU A 36 11.49 0.24 -2.37
N ASP A 37 11.57 -0.19 -3.63
CA ASP A 37 10.54 -1.00 -4.26
C ASP A 37 10.79 -2.47 -3.92
N THR A 38 9.88 -3.09 -3.17
CA THR A 38 9.92 -4.52 -2.79
C THR A 38 8.72 -5.29 -3.36
N TRP A 39 7.76 -4.61 -4.00
CA TRP A 39 6.48 -5.18 -4.43
C TRP A 39 6.43 -5.43 -5.94
N SER A 40 7.19 -4.69 -6.74
CA SER A 40 7.18 -4.86 -8.18
C SER A 40 7.74 -6.23 -8.59
N ARG A 41 7.39 -6.66 -9.81
CA ARG A 41 7.93 -7.90 -10.39
C ARG A 41 9.46 -7.82 -10.55
N LYS A 42 10.00 -6.64 -10.88
CA LYS A 42 11.43 -6.42 -11.05
C LYS A 42 12.16 -6.55 -9.71
N ALA A 43 11.64 -5.88 -8.67
CA ALA A 43 12.20 -5.94 -7.32
C ALA A 43 12.25 -7.37 -6.76
N ARG A 44 11.15 -8.13 -6.88
CA ARG A 44 11.08 -9.51 -6.36
C ARG A 44 12.01 -10.51 -7.07
N ARG A 45 12.44 -10.21 -8.30
CA ARG A 45 13.33 -11.07 -9.08
C ARG A 45 14.81 -10.81 -8.81
N GLN A 46 15.16 -9.69 -8.17
CA GLN A 46 16.55 -9.44 -7.82
C GLN A 46 16.90 -10.15 -6.51
N PRO A 47 18.08 -10.79 -6.42
CA PRO A 47 18.63 -11.25 -5.14
C PRO A 47 18.63 -10.06 -4.17
N ALA A 48 18.30 -10.30 -2.91
CA ALA A 48 18.34 -9.26 -1.89
C ALA A 48 19.79 -8.78 -1.74
N THR A 49 20.17 -7.77 -2.52
CA THR A 49 21.46 -7.10 -2.34
C THR A 49 21.37 -6.41 -0.99
N SER A 50 22.15 -6.89 -0.02
CA SER A 50 22.21 -6.36 1.34
C SER A 50 22.49 -4.86 1.27
N SER A 51 21.42 -4.07 1.33
CA SER A 51 21.47 -2.61 1.30
C SER A 51 21.89 -2.11 2.69
N ALA A 52 23.10 -2.45 3.11
CA ALA A 52 23.82 -1.64 4.08
C ALA A 52 23.92 -0.22 3.48
N PHE A 53 23.72 0.82 4.29
CA PHE A 53 23.61 2.24 3.92
C PHE A 53 22.23 2.73 3.47
N ARG A 54 21.25 2.83 4.38
CA ARG A 54 20.06 3.68 4.15
C ARG A 54 19.57 4.37 5.41
N ASP A 55 20.35 5.32 5.93
CA ASP A 55 19.84 6.30 6.89
C ASP A 55 19.48 7.64 6.22
N GLN A 56 19.79 7.82 4.92
CA GLN A 56 19.52 9.07 4.18
C GLN A 56 19.01 8.87 2.75
N SER A 57 18.59 7.66 2.36
CA SER A 57 18.02 7.48 1.02
C SER A 57 16.67 8.22 0.91
N PRO A 58 16.46 9.07 -0.11
CA PRO A 58 15.18 9.73 -0.30
C PRO A 58 14.09 8.67 -0.50
N MET A 59 12.97 8.83 0.22
CA MET A 59 11.81 7.94 0.13
C MET A 59 11.42 7.75 -1.34
N CYS A 60 11.37 6.51 -1.80
CA CYS A 60 10.97 6.22 -3.18
C CYS A 60 9.45 6.30 -3.34
N LEU A 61 8.69 6.12 -2.25
CA LEU A 61 7.23 6.21 -2.21
C LEU A 61 6.74 6.72 -0.85
N VAL A 62 5.82 7.68 -0.89
CA VAL A 62 4.94 8.08 0.21
C VAL A 62 3.53 8.22 -0.35
N CYS A 63 2.58 7.50 0.22
CA CYS A 63 1.18 7.53 -0.21
C CYS A 63 0.22 7.22 0.94
N SER A 64 -1.03 7.65 0.81
CA SER A 64 -2.12 7.20 1.68
C SER A 64 -2.88 6.08 0.97
N VAL A 65 -3.29 5.06 1.74
CA VAL A 65 -4.17 3.99 1.27
C VAL A 65 -5.22 3.74 2.33
N GLY A 66 -6.49 3.67 1.93
CA GLY A 66 -7.58 3.48 2.88
C GLY A 66 -8.76 2.74 2.29
N ILE A 67 -9.72 2.42 3.16
CA ILE A 67 -11.03 1.89 2.76
C ILE A 67 -12.05 3.00 2.94
N ARG A 68 -12.73 3.34 1.85
CA ARG A 68 -13.83 4.30 1.84
C ARG A 68 -15.15 3.55 1.72
N TYR A 69 -16.12 3.94 2.54
CA TYR A 69 -17.52 3.52 2.38
C TYR A 69 -18.28 4.59 1.60
N SER A 70 -18.91 4.20 0.49
CA SER A 70 -19.84 5.06 -0.24
C SER A 70 -21.27 4.75 0.20
N SER A 71 -21.93 5.72 0.85
CA SER A 71 -23.34 5.58 1.24
C SER A 71 -24.29 5.56 0.04
N GLU A 72 -23.90 6.14 -1.09
CA GLU A 72 -24.74 6.20 -2.30
C GLU A 72 -24.98 4.81 -2.89
N ASN A 73 -23.94 3.98 -2.90
CA ASN A 73 -23.98 2.64 -3.51
C ASN A 73 -23.83 1.51 -2.47
N SER A 74 -23.73 1.86 -1.18
CA SER A 74 -23.45 0.92 -0.08
C SER A 74 -22.22 0.03 -0.34
N GLU A 75 -21.19 0.59 -1.00
CA GLU A 75 -20.02 -0.16 -1.47
C GLU A 75 -18.75 0.26 -0.72
N LEU A 76 -17.88 -0.72 -0.46
CA LEU A 76 -16.54 -0.50 0.06
C LEU A 76 -15.54 -0.44 -1.10
N SER A 77 -14.75 0.62 -1.17
CA SER A 77 -13.70 0.78 -2.17
C SER A 77 -12.34 1.04 -1.53
N LEU A 78 -11.30 0.58 -2.22
CA LEU A 78 -9.91 0.89 -1.88
C LEU A 78 -9.57 2.27 -2.45
N GLU A 79 -9.32 3.22 -1.57
CA GLU A 79 -8.84 4.54 -1.93
C GLU A 79 -7.32 4.61 -1.81
N SER A 80 -6.68 5.35 -2.72
CA SER A 80 -5.24 5.59 -2.65
C SER A 80 -4.89 6.98 -3.16
N GLN A 81 -3.97 7.64 -2.46
CA GLN A 81 -3.52 8.99 -2.78
C GLN A 81 -2.00 9.05 -2.86
N TRP A 82 -1.49 9.55 -3.97
CA TRP A 82 -0.08 9.90 -4.13
C TRP A 82 0.24 11.15 -3.31
N ILE A 83 1.29 11.09 -2.48
CA ILE A 83 1.78 12.25 -1.72
C ILE A 83 3.13 12.70 -2.31
N VAL A 84 4.13 11.84 -2.26
CA VAL A 84 5.46 12.12 -2.83
C VAL A 84 6.17 10.80 -3.18
N GLY A 85 7.13 10.84 -4.09
CA GLY A 85 7.94 9.69 -4.44
C GLY A 85 8.74 9.94 -5.71
N ARG A 86 9.51 8.93 -6.12
CA ARG A 86 10.42 9.05 -7.27
C ARG A 86 9.70 9.11 -8.62
N ASP A 87 8.64 8.31 -8.78
CA ASP A 87 7.86 8.21 -10.01
C ASP A 87 6.42 7.78 -9.69
N ARG A 88 5.44 8.39 -10.33
CA ARG A 88 4.01 8.05 -10.24
C ARG A 88 3.74 6.59 -10.61
N LYS A 89 4.50 6.02 -11.57
CA LYS A 89 4.38 4.61 -11.96
C LYS A 89 4.69 3.64 -10.81
N MET A 90 5.58 4.03 -9.90
CA MET A 90 5.92 3.22 -8.72
C MET A 90 4.71 3.10 -7.78
N PHE A 91 3.97 4.19 -7.59
CA PHE A 91 2.72 4.18 -6.84
C PHE A 91 1.62 3.40 -7.54
N GLU A 92 1.45 3.55 -8.85
CA GLU A 92 0.46 2.75 -9.58
C GLU A 92 0.76 1.26 -9.47
N SER A 93 2.04 0.88 -9.52
CA SER A 93 2.47 -0.49 -9.28
C SER A 93 2.14 -0.96 -7.86
N PHE A 94 2.33 -0.08 -6.86
CA PHE A 94 2.00 -0.36 -5.46
C PHE A 94 0.50 -0.56 -5.27
N VAL A 95 -0.34 0.39 -5.72
CA VAL A 95 -1.81 0.31 -5.66
C VAL A 95 -2.33 -0.93 -6.38
N SER A 96 -1.80 -1.22 -7.56
CA SER A 96 -2.15 -2.43 -8.31
C SER A 96 -1.73 -3.72 -7.58
N HIS A 97 -0.60 -3.69 -6.88
CA HIS A 97 -0.13 -4.81 -6.06
C HIS A 97 -1.07 -5.09 -4.89
N ILE A 98 -1.38 -4.08 -4.09
CA ILE A 98 -2.26 -4.22 -2.92
C ILE A 98 -3.69 -4.55 -3.34
N GLY A 99 -4.23 -3.91 -4.39
CA GLY A 99 -5.60 -4.13 -4.84
C GLY A 99 -5.83 -5.57 -5.28
N ARG A 100 -4.89 -6.14 -6.05
CA ARG A 100 -4.95 -7.57 -6.42
C ARG A 100 -4.91 -8.49 -5.20
N LYS A 101 -4.07 -8.18 -4.21
CA LYS A 101 -3.97 -9.01 -3.01
C LYS A 101 -5.23 -8.94 -2.15
N VAL A 102 -5.77 -7.75 -1.91
CA VAL A 102 -7.02 -7.56 -1.16
C VAL A 102 -8.19 -8.27 -1.85
N ALA A 103 -8.27 -8.19 -3.18
CA ALA A 103 -9.28 -8.89 -3.96
C ALA A 103 -9.12 -10.43 -3.90
N ALA A 104 -7.90 -10.95 -4.02
CA ALA A 104 -7.63 -12.38 -3.96
C ALA A 104 -8.02 -12.99 -2.60
N THR A 105 -7.71 -12.31 -1.49
CA THR A 105 -8.12 -12.75 -0.14
C THR A 105 -9.64 -12.72 0.04
N THR A 106 -10.39 -12.06 -0.86
CA THR A 106 -11.85 -11.98 -0.80
C THR A 106 -12.57 -13.12 -1.50
N GLN A 107 -11.90 -13.85 -2.38
CA GLN A 107 -12.47 -14.96 -3.14
C GLN A 107 -12.16 -16.35 -2.55
N SER A 108 -11.61 -16.42 -1.33
CA SER A 108 -11.19 -17.69 -0.69
C SER A 108 -12.07 -18.13 0.50
N GLN A 109 -13.35 -17.75 0.50
CA GLN A 109 -14.36 -18.29 1.41
C GLN A 109 -15.58 -18.72 0.60
N ASP A 110 -15.47 -19.86 -0.06
CA ASP A 110 -16.59 -20.73 -0.50
C ASP A 110 -16.20 -22.18 -0.18
#